data_AF-A0A1Y4KZX4-F1
#
_entry.id   AF-A0A1Y4KZX4-F1
#
_cell.length_a   1.000
_cell.length_b   1.000
_cell.length_c   1.000
_cell.angle_alpha   90.00
_cell.angle_beta   90.00
_cell.angle_gamma   90.00
#
_symmetry.space_group_name_H-M   'P 1'
#
loop_
_entity.id
_entity.type
_entity.pdbx_description
1 polymer ?
#
loop_
_entity_poly.entity_id
_entity_poly.type
_entity_poly.pdbx_seq_one_letter_code
_entity_poly.pdbx_strand_id
1 'polypeptide(L)'
;MPFFLPGRLIEFEYFSGDVDPQYDKLAKPYQKELDFAFFAVNFGYSKADYEMLTLKEKAFIYKAWEDKVVGENYRFYNAVFTAVYNVNRPKRKKALQLWKKEKVKKANTEIVSENLKIINEVEEKEGKGWIDIIYRKNRIQKPKEVKKFE
;
A
#
# COMPACT_ATOMS: atom_id res chain seq x y z
N MET A 1 -13.58 -7.58 27.19
CA MET A 1 -14.01 -7.72 25.79
C MET A 1 -12.80 -8.13 24.95
N PRO A 2 -12.81 -9.30 24.29
CA PRO A 2 -11.75 -9.66 23.36
C PRO A 2 -12.00 -8.86 22.07
N PHE A 3 -11.12 -7.92 21.77
CA PHE A 3 -11.15 -7.14 20.55
C PHE A 3 -10.55 -8.00 19.43
N PHE A 4 -11.35 -8.39 18.44
CA PHE A 4 -10.89 -9.17 17.29
C PHE A 4 -10.00 -8.28 16.41
N LEU A 5 -8.68 -8.53 16.45
CA LEU A 5 -7.72 -7.97 15.51
C LEU A 5 -7.41 -9.03 14.45
N PRO A 6 -7.62 -8.73 13.15
CA PRO A 6 -7.19 -9.64 12.10
C PRO A 6 -5.69 -9.96 12.22
N GLY A 7 -5.32 -11.24 12.26
CA GLY A 7 -3.93 -11.69 12.40
C GLY A 7 -2.98 -11.06 11.36
N ARG A 8 -3.48 -10.83 10.14
CA ARG A 8 -2.77 -10.11 9.06
C ARG A 8 -2.20 -8.74 9.46
N LEU A 9 -2.77 -8.07 10.47
CA LEU A 9 -2.35 -6.74 10.89
C LEU A 9 -1.24 -6.77 11.95
N ILE A 10 -0.93 -7.93 12.52
CA ILE A 10 -0.09 -8.06 13.72
C ILE A 10 0.95 -9.16 13.57
N GLU A 11 0.60 -10.26 12.92
CA GLU A 11 1.45 -11.43 12.81
C GLU A 11 2.53 -11.23 11.73
N PHE A 12 3.74 -11.69 12.06
CA PHE A 12 4.84 -11.76 11.12
C PHE A 12 4.59 -12.87 10.10
N GLU A 13 4.48 -12.48 8.83
CA GLU A 13 4.21 -13.41 7.72
C GLU A 13 5.50 -13.98 7.11
N TYR A 14 6.60 -13.24 7.19
CA TYR A 14 7.86 -13.54 6.50
C TYR A 14 9.02 -13.78 7.47
N PHE A 15 8.96 -13.20 8.66
CA PHE A 15 10.01 -13.36 9.69
C PHE A 15 9.67 -14.39 10.78
N SER A 16 8.57 -15.11 10.63
CA SER A 16 8.28 -16.30 11.45
C SER A 16 9.12 -17.48 10.98
N GLY A 17 10.20 -17.78 11.69
CA GLY A 17 11.01 -18.99 11.52
C GLY A 17 10.56 -20.12 12.44
N ASP A 18 11.10 -21.33 12.24
CA ASP A 18 10.95 -22.43 13.20
C ASP A 18 11.62 -22.05 14.53
N VAL A 19 10.80 -21.84 15.56
CA VAL A 19 11.27 -21.40 16.88
C VAL A 19 11.57 -22.62 17.74
N ASP A 20 12.77 -22.70 18.32
CA ASP A 20 13.11 -23.74 19.28
C ASP A 20 12.30 -23.53 20.58
N PRO A 21 11.42 -24.47 20.97
CA PRO A 21 10.58 -24.33 22.16
C PRO A 21 11.37 -24.19 23.47
N GLN A 22 12.61 -24.69 23.53
CA GLN A 22 13.46 -24.53 24.70
C GLN A 22 14.00 -23.10 24.80
N TYR A 23 14.41 -22.53 23.66
CA TYR A 23 14.88 -21.16 23.58
C TYR A 23 13.79 -20.16 24.00
N ASP A 24 12.56 -20.33 23.53
CA ASP A 24 11.45 -19.46 23.90
C ASP A 24 11.19 -19.43 25.40
N LYS A 25 11.29 -20.58 26.07
CA LYS A 25 11.11 -20.65 27.53
C LYS A 25 12.22 -19.89 28.26
N LEU A 26 13.45 -19.95 27.76
CA LEU A 26 14.60 -19.23 28.32
C LEU A 26 14.55 -17.73 28.01
N ALA A 27 13.98 -17.34 26.86
CA ALA A 27 13.88 -15.96 26.42
C ALA A 27 12.72 -15.18 27.08
N LYS A 28 11.64 -15.85 27.50
CA LYS A 28 10.49 -15.26 28.21
C LYS A 28 10.83 -14.19 29.26
N PRO A 29 11.76 -14.42 30.21
CA PRO A 29 12.09 -13.41 31.21
C PRO A 29 12.75 -12.14 30.62
N TYR A 30 13.39 -12.24 29.45
CA TYR A 30 14.12 -11.16 28.79
C TYR A 30 13.34 -10.50 27.64
N GLN A 31 12.07 -10.85 27.46
CA GLN A 31 11.29 -10.37 26.32
C GLN A 31 11.23 -8.84 26.25
N LYS A 32 11.15 -8.16 27.41
CA LYS A 32 11.08 -6.70 27.46
C LYS A 32 12.38 -6.03 26.99
N GLU A 33 13.52 -6.60 27.39
CA GLU A 33 14.85 -6.14 27.03
C GLU A 33 15.13 -6.39 25.55
N LEU A 34 14.73 -7.56 25.04
CA LEU A 34 14.82 -7.89 23.62
C LEU A 34 13.97 -6.95 22.76
N ASP A 35 12.72 -6.73 23.15
CA ASP A 35 11.84 -5.78 22.48
C ASP A 35 12.45 -4.37 22.51
N PHE A 36 12.86 -3.87 23.68
CA PHE A 36 13.48 -2.55 23.78
C PHE A 36 14.73 -2.41 22.89
N ALA A 37 15.61 -3.41 22.88
CA ALA A 37 16.79 -3.41 22.02
C ALA A 37 16.42 -3.30 20.53
N PHE A 38 15.38 -4.01 20.09
CA PHE A 38 14.86 -3.88 18.74
C PHE A 38 14.40 -2.45 18.42
N PHE A 39 13.60 -1.83 19.31
CA PHE A 39 13.09 -0.47 19.08
C PHE A 39 14.21 0.59 19.12
N ALA A 40 15.18 0.45 20.03
CA ALA A 40 16.31 1.35 20.15
C ALA A 40 17.21 1.30 18.90
N VAL A 41 17.54 0.09 18.41
CA VAL A 41 18.44 -0.09 17.26
C VAL A 41 17.76 0.34 15.95
N ASN A 42 16.50 -0.03 15.74
CA ASN A 42 15.84 0.21 14.45
C ASN A 42 15.19 1.59 14.33
N PHE A 43 14.73 2.17 15.45
CA PHE A 43 13.97 3.42 15.44
C PHE A 43 14.55 4.53 16.33
N GLY A 44 15.62 4.26 17.09
CA GLY A 44 16.25 5.25 17.96
C GLY A 44 15.41 5.62 19.20
N TYR A 45 14.51 4.73 19.63
CA TYR A 45 13.64 5.01 20.77
C TYR A 45 14.42 5.06 22.08
N SER A 46 14.09 6.01 22.95
CA SER A 46 14.54 5.97 24.34
C SER A 46 13.75 4.91 25.12
N LYS A 47 14.26 4.52 26.29
CA LYS A 47 13.55 3.56 27.17
C LYS A 47 12.17 4.08 27.58
N ALA A 48 12.04 5.38 27.83
CA ALA A 48 10.77 6.01 28.19
C ALA A 48 9.75 5.94 27.05
N ASP A 49 10.18 6.21 25.80
CA ASP A 49 9.30 6.15 24.63
C ASP A 49 8.77 4.73 24.42
N TYR A 50 9.63 3.72 24.58
CA TYR A 50 9.25 2.31 24.46
C TYR A 50 8.26 1.87 25.55
N GLU A 51 8.43 2.35 26.78
CA GLU A 51 7.54 2.04 27.91
C GLU A 51 6.17 2.73 27.78
N MET A 52 6.10 3.86 27.07
CA MET A 52 4.84 4.55 26.77
C MET A 52 3.96 3.79 25.75
N LEU A 53 4.56 2.96 24.90
CA LEU A 53 3.83 2.20 23.89
C LEU A 53 2.96 1.09 24.49
N THR A 54 1.71 1.01 24.03
CA THR A 54 0.83 -0.11 24.32
C THR A 54 1.25 -1.36 23.53
N LEU A 55 0.85 -2.55 24.01
CA LEU A 55 1.14 -3.82 23.33
C LEU A 55 0.60 -3.85 21.89
N LYS A 56 -0.54 -3.20 21.64
CA LYS A 56 -1.13 -3.12 20.29
C LYS A 56 -0.28 -2.27 19.36
N GLU A 57 0.20 -1.12 19.83
CA GLU A 57 1.07 -0.24 19.03
C GLU A 57 2.39 -0.93 18.72
N LYS A 58 2.98 -1.64 19.68
CA LYS A 58 4.19 -2.45 19.45
C LYS A 58 3.98 -3.46 18.32
N ALA A 59 2.88 -4.22 18.38
CA ALA A 59 2.49 -5.17 17.34
C ALA A 59 2.36 -4.52 15.94
N PHE A 60 1.72 -3.35 15.85
CA PHE A 60 1.61 -2.63 14.59
C PHE A 60 2.96 -2.12 14.07
N ILE A 61 3.84 -1.64 14.96
CA ILE A 61 5.18 -1.18 14.57
C ILE A 61 6.02 -2.34 14.05
N TYR A 62 5.97 -3.48 14.74
CA TYR A 62 6.58 -4.72 14.29
C TYR A 62 6.11 -5.09 12.89
N LYS A 63 4.79 -5.15 12.68
CA LYS A 63 4.23 -5.48 11.36
C LYS A 63 4.65 -4.49 10.28
N ALA A 64 4.56 -3.19 10.55
CA ALA A 64 4.96 -2.14 9.62
C ALA A 64 6.46 -2.21 9.26
N TRP A 65 7.30 -2.60 10.21
CA TRP A 65 8.72 -2.82 9.97
C TRP A 65 8.97 -4.04 9.07
N GLU A 66 8.28 -5.17 9.32
CA GLU A 66 8.35 -6.34 8.43
C GLU A 66 7.97 -5.95 6.99
N ASP A 67 6.80 -5.33 6.80
CA ASP A 67 6.31 -4.92 5.48
C ASP A 67 7.30 -3.98 4.79
N LYS A 68 7.92 -3.06 5.54
CA LYS A 68 8.96 -2.17 5.03
C LYS A 68 10.18 -2.96 4.56
N VAL A 69 10.76 -3.81 5.41
CA VAL A 69 12.00 -4.55 5.10
C VAL A 69 11.77 -5.51 3.94
N VAL A 70 10.67 -6.26 3.95
CA VAL A 70 10.28 -7.14 2.85
C VAL A 70 10.09 -6.33 1.58
N GLY A 71 9.37 -5.20 1.64
CA GLY A 71 9.18 -4.30 0.50
C GLY A 71 10.49 -3.75 -0.06
N GLU A 72 11.42 -3.34 0.78
CA GLU A 72 12.76 -2.85 0.39
C GLU A 72 13.58 -3.97 -0.27
N ASN A 73 13.60 -5.17 0.30
CA ASN A 73 14.28 -6.33 -0.27
C ASN A 73 13.74 -6.69 -1.64
N TYR A 74 12.41 -6.71 -1.81
CA TYR A 74 11.78 -6.95 -3.11
C TYR A 74 12.07 -5.84 -4.11
N ARG A 75 12.09 -4.57 -3.69
CA ARG A 75 12.47 -3.44 -4.56
C ARG A 75 13.92 -3.57 -5.02
N PHE A 76 14.83 -3.92 -4.11
CA PHE A 76 16.24 -4.14 -4.43
C PHE A 76 16.41 -5.31 -5.40
N TYR A 77 15.79 -6.45 -5.11
CA TYR A 77 15.78 -7.60 -6.02
C TYR A 77 15.27 -7.22 -7.41
N ASN A 78 14.13 -6.52 -7.49
CA ASN A 78 13.56 -6.08 -8.76
C ASN A 78 14.48 -5.11 -9.50
N ALA A 79 15.20 -4.24 -8.78
CA ALA A 79 16.15 -3.31 -9.37
C ALA A 79 17.34 -4.04 -9.99
N VAL A 80 17.96 -4.95 -9.25
CA VAL A 80 19.07 -5.78 -9.74
C VAL A 80 18.60 -6.63 -10.92
N PHE A 81 17.47 -7.32 -10.79
CA PHE A 81 16.90 -8.13 -11.87
C PHE A 81 16.66 -7.30 -13.14
N THR A 82 16.05 -6.13 -13.00
CA THR A 82 15.78 -5.22 -14.12
C THR A 82 17.06 -4.76 -14.79
N ALA A 83 18.09 -4.41 -14.01
CA ALA A 83 19.39 -4.00 -14.54
C ALA A 83 20.06 -5.15 -15.30
N VAL A 84 20.20 -6.33 -14.69
CA VAL A 84 20.82 -7.51 -15.30
C VAL A 84 20.09 -7.93 -16.57
N TYR A 85 18.75 -7.93 -16.55
CA TYR A 85 17.95 -8.22 -17.73
C TYR A 85 18.18 -7.19 -18.84
N ASN A 86 18.19 -5.90 -18.51
CA ASN A 86 18.32 -4.82 -19.50
C ASN A 86 19.69 -4.80 -20.17
N VAL A 87 20.74 -5.14 -19.44
CA VAL A 87 22.10 -5.32 -19.98
C VAL A 87 22.14 -6.50 -20.95
N ASN A 88 21.55 -7.64 -20.58
CA ASN A 88 21.53 -8.86 -21.39
C ASN A 88 20.39 -8.91 -22.42
N ARG A 89 19.72 -7.78 -22.66
CA ARG A 89 18.50 -7.74 -23.47
C ARG A 89 18.81 -7.84 -24.97
N PRO A 90 18.06 -8.66 -25.74
CA PRO A 90 18.11 -8.59 -27.20
C PRO A 90 17.73 -7.20 -27.72
N LYS A 91 18.48 -6.66 -28.70
CA LYS A 91 18.26 -5.31 -29.26
C LYS A 91 16.81 -5.05 -29.72
N ARG A 92 16.12 -6.10 -30.18
CA ARG A 92 14.71 -6.04 -30.63
C ARG A 92 13.65 -5.85 -29.53
N LYS A 93 13.99 -6.12 -28.26
CA LYS A 93 13.04 -5.98 -27.14
C LYS A 93 13.14 -4.57 -26.53
N LYS A 94 12.09 -4.11 -25.86
CA LYS A 94 12.12 -2.87 -25.06
C LYS A 94 12.75 -3.14 -23.70
N ALA A 95 13.48 -2.17 -23.16
CA ALA A 95 14.00 -2.24 -21.80
C ALA A 95 12.85 -2.35 -20.79
N LEU A 96 13.04 -3.19 -19.78
CA LEU A 96 12.16 -3.22 -18.61
C LEU A 96 12.32 -1.91 -17.84
N GLN A 97 11.20 -1.36 -17.39
CA GLN A 97 11.19 -0.20 -16.51
C GLN A 97 11.21 -0.67 -15.06
N LEU A 98 12.06 -0.03 -14.25
CA LEU A 98 12.11 -0.27 -12.80
C LEU A 98 10.76 0.10 -12.16
N TRP A 99 10.28 1.31 -12.44
CA TRP A 99 9.00 1.80 -11.95
C TRP A 99 7.91 1.47 -12.96
N LYS A 100 6.99 0.59 -12.56
CA LYS A 100 5.76 0.36 -13.31
C LYS A 100 4.77 1.44 -12.91
N LYS A 101 4.25 2.20 -13.87
CA LYS A 101 3.12 3.10 -13.60
C LYS A 101 1.98 2.28 -13.00
N GLU A 102 1.41 2.79 -11.92
CA GLU A 102 0.22 2.20 -11.35
C GLU A 102 -0.82 2.13 -12.47
N LYS A 103 -1.22 0.90 -12.83
CA LYS A 103 -2.26 0.73 -13.82
C LYS A 103 -3.51 1.28 -13.16
N VAL A 104 -4.08 2.34 -13.74
CA VAL A 104 -5.42 2.81 -13.37
C VAL A 104 -6.30 1.56 -13.32
N LYS A 105 -6.80 1.22 -12.13
CA LYS A 105 -7.68 0.06 -11.96
C LYS A 105 -8.79 0.24 -12.99
N LYS A 106 -8.94 -0.72 -13.90
CA LYS A 106 -10.05 -0.69 -14.85
C LYS A 106 -11.31 -0.56 -13.98
N ALA A 107 -12.07 0.50 -14.22
CA ALA A 107 -13.30 0.73 -13.46
C ALA A 107 -14.18 -0.53 -13.61
N ASN A 108 -14.80 -0.94 -12.51
CA ASN A 108 -15.71 -2.08 -12.52
C ASN A 108 -16.81 -1.79 -13.55
N THR A 109 -16.93 -2.65 -14.56
CA THR A 109 -17.81 -2.45 -15.71
C THR A 109 -19.26 -2.33 -15.31
N GLU A 110 -19.67 -3.09 -14.30
CA GLU A 110 -21.04 -3.09 -13.77
C GLU A 110 -21.34 -1.74 -13.11
N ILE A 111 -20.46 -1.29 -12.21
CA ILE A 111 -20.60 0.01 -11.51
C ILE A 111 -20.60 1.18 -12.49
N VAL A 112 -19.74 1.14 -13.52
CA VAL A 112 -19.72 2.18 -14.57
C VAL A 112 -21.03 2.19 -15.34
N SER A 113 -21.57 1.02 -15.69
CA SER A 113 -22.84 0.93 -16.42
C SER A 113 -24.03 1.46 -15.62
N GLU A 114 -24.08 1.18 -14.32
CA GLU A 114 -25.12 1.69 -13.42
C GLU A 114 -25.03 3.20 -13.25
N ASN A 115 -23.83 3.73 -13.02
CA ASN A 115 -23.59 5.16 -12.93
C ASN A 115 -23.99 5.88 -14.23
N LEU A 116 -23.69 5.29 -15.40
CA LEU A 116 -24.09 5.86 -16.69
C LEU A 116 -25.61 5.89 -16.88
N LYS A 117 -26.33 4.87 -16.41
CA LYS A 117 -27.80 4.86 -16.43
C LYS A 117 -28.37 5.98 -15.56
N ILE A 118 -27.87 6.12 -14.34
CA ILE A 118 -28.29 7.18 -13.41
C ILE A 118 -28.02 8.56 -14.02
N ILE A 119 -26.83 8.76 -14.62
CA ILE A 119 -26.48 10.01 -15.29
C ILE A 119 -27.48 10.32 -16.43
N ASN A 120 -27.80 9.34 -17.27
CA ASN A 120 -28.76 9.54 -18.36
C ASN A 120 -30.16 9.89 -17.84
N GLU A 121 -30.64 9.22 -16.79
CA GLU A 121 -31.94 9.54 -16.18
C GLU A 121 -31.98 10.96 -15.59
N VAL A 122 -30.88 11.40 -14.96
CA VAL A 122 -30.77 12.76 -14.43
C VAL A 122 -30.70 13.77 -15.58
N GLU A 123 -29.96 13.48 -16.65
CA GLU A 123 -29.90 14.35 -17.83
C GLU A 123 -31.25 14.47 -18.54
N GLU A 124 -32.07 13.40 -18.58
CA GLU A 124 -33.42 13.44 -19.14
C GLU A 124 -34.37 14.30 -18.29
N LYS A 125 -34.26 14.24 -16.95
CA LYS A 125 -35.14 14.96 -16.03
C LYS A 125 -34.75 16.42 -15.80
N GLU A 126 -33.46 16.69 -15.65
CA GLU A 126 -32.93 17.97 -15.17
C GLU A 126 -32.07 18.70 -16.22
N GLY A 127 -31.75 18.04 -17.33
CA GLY A 127 -30.88 18.58 -18.38
C GLY A 127 -29.39 18.58 -18.00
N LYS A 128 -28.54 19.06 -18.91
CA LYS A 128 -27.07 19.02 -18.76
C LYS A 128 -26.47 20.21 -17.95
N GLY A 129 -27.33 21.04 -17.36
CA GLY A 129 -26.91 22.29 -16.69
C GLY A 129 -26.07 22.05 -15.42
N TRP A 130 -26.28 20.93 -14.73
CA TRP A 130 -25.55 20.59 -13.50
C TRP A 130 -24.05 20.34 -13.75
N ILE A 131 -23.67 19.87 -14.94
CA ILE A 131 -22.28 19.65 -15.34
C ILE A 131 -21.50 20.97 -15.29
N ASP A 132 -22.07 22.05 -15.83
CA ASP A 132 -21.44 23.36 -15.86
C ASP A 132 -21.28 23.96 -14.46
N ILE A 133 -22.23 23.68 -13.56
CA ILE A 133 -22.17 24.10 -12.15
C ILE A 133 -21.00 23.42 -11.44
N ILE A 134 -20.78 22.12 -11.68
CA ILE A 134 -19.66 21.37 -11.09
C ILE A 134 -18.31 21.96 -11.54
N TYR A 135 -18.14 22.20 -12.85
CA TYR A 135 -16.91 22.80 -13.36
C TYR A 135 -16.65 24.19 -12.77
N ARG A 136 -17.68 25.04 -12.67
CA ARG A 136 -17.57 26.37 -12.05
C ARG A 136 -17.20 26.30 -10.57
N LYS A 137 -17.86 25.44 -9.78
CA LYS A 137 -17.58 25.29 -8.34
C LYS A 137 -16.18 24.75 -8.07
N ASN A 138 -15.70 23.84 -8.92
CA ASN A 138 -14.35 23.27 -8.79
C ASN A 138 -13.25 24.17 -9.37
N ARG A 139 -13.60 25.34 -9.93
CA ARG A 139 -12.65 26.28 -10.59
C ARG A 139 -11.86 25.62 -11.72
N ILE A 140 -12.44 24.63 -12.38
CA ILE A 140 -11.83 23.91 -13.51
C ILE A 140 -12.51 24.38 -14.80
N GLN A 141 -11.70 24.69 -15.84
CA GLN A 141 -12.25 25.03 -17.15
C GLN A 141 -12.84 23.78 -17.82
N LYS A 142 -14.09 23.88 -18.28
CA LYS A 142 -14.74 22.81 -19.03
C LYS A 142 -13.97 22.58 -20.36
N PRO A 143 -13.66 21.31 -20.71
CA PRO A 143 -13.04 21.02 -22.01
C PRO A 143 -13.93 21.53 -23.15
N LYS A 144 -13.34 22.19 -24.14
CA LYS A 144 -14.05 22.57 -25.37
C LYS A 144 -14.41 21.30 -26.14
N GLU A 145 -15.66 21.19 -26.59
CA GLU A 145 -16.08 20.08 -27.46
C GLU A 145 -15.20 20.07 -28.71
N VAL A 146 -14.41 19.01 -28.85
CA VAL A 146 -13.69 18.74 -30.10
C VAL A 146 -14.74 18.23 -31.07
N LYS A 147 -15.12 19.06 -32.07
CA LYS A 147 -15.97 18.62 -33.18
C LYS A 147 -15.35 17.35 -33.77
N LYS A 148 -16.04 16.22 -33.61
CA LYS A 148 -15.73 15.03 -34.40
C LYS A 148 -16.10 15.39 -35.84
N PHE A 149 -15.10 15.49 -36.71
CA PHE A 149 -15.35 15.47 -38.14
C PHE A 149 -15.87 14.08 -38.48
N GLU A 150 -17.06 14.02 -39.05
CA GLU A 150 -17.69 12.79 -39.57
C GLU A 150 -16.87 12.18 -40.71
#